data_AF-A0A087TLT0-F1
#
_entry.id   AF-A0A087TLT0-F1
#
_cell.length_a   1.000
_cell.length_b   1.000
_cell.length_c   1.000
_cell.angle_alpha   90.00
_cell.angle_beta   90.00
_cell.angle_gamma   90.00
#
_symmetry.space_group_name_H-M   'P 1'
#
loop_
_entity.id
_entity.type
_entity.pdbx_description
1 polymer ?
#
loop_
_entity_poly.entity_id
_entity_poly.type
_entity_poly.pdbx_seq_one_letter_code
_entity_poly.pdbx_strand_id
1 'polypeptide(L)'
;MCMNETLAEIDKAQGFFGRPCCTLPQSEACIMLCLKANEREDLGSACRPSDEITFFACLDRQEVGQQCCSRAMKPECSNACKELFASTTEPSVQLRTYVTNMCSHDSPAVSKCVQNYTLITPAE
;
A
#
# COMPACT_ATOMS: atom_id res chain seq x y z
N MET A 1 -28.31 -22.85 -3.82
CA MET A 1 -26.93 -22.80 -3.30
C MET A 1 -26.06 -22.20 -4.37
N CYS A 2 -25.39 -21.08 -4.11
CA CYS A 2 -24.06 -20.80 -4.64
C CYS A 2 -23.34 -20.09 -3.48
N MET A 3 -22.50 -20.82 -2.78
CA MET A 3 -21.73 -20.32 -1.65
C MET A 3 -20.62 -19.38 -2.13
N ASN A 4 -20.34 -18.39 -1.29
CA ASN A 4 -19.30 -17.37 -1.42
C ASN A 4 -17.89 -17.98 -1.44
N GLU A 5 -17.34 -18.27 -2.61
CA GLU A 5 -15.92 -18.69 -2.73
C GLU A 5 -15.15 -17.95 -3.83
N THR A 6 -15.55 -16.72 -4.18
CA THR A 6 -14.88 -15.94 -5.24
C THR A 6 -14.24 -14.64 -4.75
N LEU A 7 -14.10 -14.42 -3.44
CA LEU A 7 -13.43 -13.21 -2.93
C LEU A 7 -11.99 -13.46 -2.47
N ALA A 8 -11.63 -14.68 -2.07
CA ALA A 8 -10.27 -15.00 -1.63
C ALA A 8 -9.28 -15.21 -2.80
N GLU A 9 -9.76 -15.68 -3.96
CA GLU A 9 -8.92 -15.95 -5.14
C GLU A 9 -8.69 -14.69 -6.01
N ILE A 10 -9.57 -13.68 -5.92
CA ILE A 10 -9.37 -12.39 -6.61
C ILE A 10 -8.25 -11.58 -5.93
N ASP A 11 -8.01 -11.79 -4.64
CA ASP A 11 -6.95 -11.09 -3.90
C ASP A 11 -5.54 -11.62 -4.26
N LYS A 12 -5.43 -12.92 -4.58
CA LYS A 12 -4.17 -13.53 -5.09
C LYS A 12 -3.82 -13.12 -6.52
N ALA A 13 -4.78 -12.64 -7.30
CA ALA A 13 -4.56 -12.19 -8.68
C ALA A 13 -4.06 -10.73 -8.76
N GLN A 14 -4.12 -9.96 -7.66
CA GLN A 14 -3.48 -8.66 -7.55
C GLN A 14 -2.05 -8.89 -7.09
N GLY A 15 -1.09 -8.78 -8.02
CA GLY A 15 0.32 -9.02 -7.73
C GLY A 15 0.81 -8.30 -6.49
N PHE A 16 1.76 -8.91 -5.78
CA PHE A 16 2.39 -8.45 -4.55
C PHE A 16 2.41 -6.91 -4.39
N PHE A 17 1.75 -6.39 -3.36
CA PHE A 17 1.59 -4.95 -3.08
C PHE A 17 2.92 -4.21 -2.98
N GLY A 18 4.00 -4.92 -2.63
CA GLY A 18 5.35 -4.37 -2.50
C GLY A 18 6.10 -4.17 -3.81
N ARG A 19 5.53 -4.56 -4.97
CA ARG A 19 6.19 -4.40 -6.29
C ARG A 19 6.73 -2.99 -6.57
N PRO A 20 6.01 -1.90 -6.28
CA PRO A 20 6.54 -0.54 -6.47
C PRO A 20 7.78 -0.24 -5.62
N CYS A 21 7.99 -0.98 -4.53
CA CYS A 21 9.11 -0.81 -3.62
C CYS A 21 10.37 -1.57 -4.05
N CYS A 22 10.31 -2.48 -5.04
CA CYS A 22 11.42 -3.36 -5.38
C CYS A 22 12.66 -2.65 -5.97
N THR A 23 12.59 -1.34 -6.23
CA THR A 23 13.72 -0.52 -6.66
C THR A 23 14.50 0.10 -5.48
N LEU A 24 14.00 -0.04 -4.25
CA LEU A 24 14.55 0.56 -3.04
C LEU A 24 15.61 -0.28 -2.30
N PRO A 25 15.58 -1.63 -2.32
CA PRO A 25 16.62 -2.42 -1.65
C PRO A 25 18.01 -2.12 -2.19
N GLN A 26 19.02 -2.21 -1.34
CA GLN A 26 20.43 -2.06 -1.69
C GLN A 26 21.03 -3.37 -2.19
N SER A 27 20.58 -4.50 -1.66
CA SER A 27 21.06 -5.83 -2.05
C SER A 27 20.39 -6.31 -3.34
N GLU A 28 21.20 -6.69 -4.34
CA GLU A 28 20.72 -7.31 -5.58
C GLU A 28 19.91 -8.59 -5.31
N ALA A 29 20.30 -9.35 -4.28
CA ALA A 29 19.54 -10.54 -3.86
C ALA A 29 18.14 -10.16 -3.36
N CYS A 30 18.01 -9.06 -2.61
CA CYS A 30 16.72 -8.59 -2.11
C CYS A 30 15.85 -8.01 -3.24
N ILE A 31 16.43 -7.26 -4.19
CA ILE A 31 15.73 -6.78 -5.40
C ILE A 31 15.13 -7.97 -6.17
N MET A 32 15.95 -8.97 -6.46
CA MET A 32 15.53 -10.15 -7.22
C MET A 32 14.47 -10.98 -6.50
N LEU A 33 14.56 -11.05 -5.18
CA LEU A 33 13.56 -11.71 -4.35
C LEU A 33 12.24 -10.93 -4.35
N CYS A 34 12.28 -9.61 -4.17
CA CYS A 34 11.10 -8.75 -4.22
C CYS A 34 10.34 -8.85 -5.54
N LEU A 35 11.05 -8.86 -6.69
CA LEU A 35 10.43 -9.00 -8.01
C LEU A 35 9.70 -10.34 -8.21
N LYS A 36 10.08 -11.37 -7.44
CA LYS A 36 9.52 -12.72 -7.51
C LYS A 36 8.56 -13.03 -6.37
N ALA A 37 8.52 -12.20 -5.33
CA ALA A 37 7.67 -12.38 -4.16
C ALA A 37 6.19 -12.32 -4.55
N ASN A 38 5.40 -13.18 -3.90
CA ASN A 38 3.95 -13.15 -3.95
C ASN A 38 3.39 -12.52 -2.68
N GLU A 39 4.09 -12.68 -1.56
CA GLU A 39 3.72 -12.15 -0.24
C GLU A 39 4.93 -11.58 0.50
N ARG A 40 4.68 -10.87 1.61
CA ARG A 40 5.73 -10.16 2.35
C ARG A 40 6.71 -11.12 3.01
N GLU A 41 6.21 -12.29 3.40
CA GLU A 41 6.94 -13.36 4.08
C GLU A 41 8.05 -13.95 3.18
N ASP A 42 7.87 -13.90 1.86
CA ASP A 42 8.87 -14.37 0.88
C ASP A 42 10.20 -13.60 1.01
N LEU A 43 10.18 -12.36 1.51
CA LEU A 43 11.32 -11.46 1.56
C LEU A 43 12.33 -11.81 2.67
N GLY A 44 11.90 -12.51 3.73
CA GLY A 44 12.71 -12.72 4.93
C GLY A 44 13.99 -13.53 4.73
N SER A 45 14.11 -14.25 3.60
CA SER A 45 15.26 -15.09 3.28
C SER A 45 16.49 -14.32 2.78
N ALA A 46 16.30 -13.16 2.13
CA ALA A 46 17.40 -12.34 1.59
C ALA A 46 17.31 -10.85 1.96
N CYS A 47 16.17 -10.37 2.45
CA CYS A 47 15.97 -8.99 2.85
C CYS A 47 15.92 -8.90 4.38
N ARG A 48 16.99 -8.37 5.00
CA ARG A 48 17.00 -8.11 6.44
C ARG A 48 16.42 -6.71 6.73
N PRO A 49 15.41 -6.56 7.60
CA PRO A 49 14.78 -5.27 7.86
C PRO A 49 15.73 -4.16 8.33
N SER A 50 16.75 -4.49 9.10
CA SER A 50 17.76 -3.53 9.57
C SER A 50 18.66 -3.00 8.47
N ASP A 51 18.81 -3.76 7.39
CA ASP A 51 19.76 -3.45 6.32
C ASP A 51 19.03 -2.74 5.16
N GLU A 52 17.70 -2.91 5.07
CA GLU A 52 16.84 -2.43 3.99
C GLU A 52 15.71 -1.52 4.50
N ILE A 53 16.04 -0.56 5.38
CA ILE A 53 15.07 0.26 6.12
C ILE A 53 14.07 0.97 5.19
N THR A 54 14.56 1.67 4.16
CA THR A 54 13.70 2.42 3.21
C THR A 54 12.77 1.49 2.43
N PHE A 55 13.25 0.29 2.08
CA PHE A 55 12.44 -0.71 1.41
C PHE A 55 11.29 -1.19 2.30
N PHE A 56 11.58 -1.57 3.54
CA PHE A 56 10.54 -2.03 4.47
C PHE A 56 9.56 -0.92 4.86
N ALA A 57 10.01 0.32 4.99
CA ALA A 57 9.12 1.47 5.20
C ALA A 57 8.16 1.66 4.01
N CYS A 58 8.62 1.47 2.78
CA CYS A 58 7.76 1.47 1.60
C CYS A 58 6.76 0.30 1.63
N LEU A 59 7.18 -0.91 2.03
CA LEU A 59 6.27 -2.06 2.15
C LEU A 59 5.15 -1.80 3.15
N ASP A 60 5.48 -1.29 4.34
CA ASP A 60 4.50 -0.94 5.37
C ASP A 60 3.46 0.05 4.82
N ARG A 61 3.94 1.04 4.06
CA ARG A 61 3.06 2.01 3.40
C ARG A 61 2.16 1.36 2.37
N GLN A 62 2.69 0.52 1.49
CA GLN A 62 1.88 -0.14 0.46
C GLN A 62 0.82 -1.06 1.08
N GLU A 63 1.17 -1.77 2.15
CA GLU A 63 0.27 -2.64 2.90
C GLU A 63 -0.88 -1.84 3.54
N VAL A 64 -0.55 -0.74 4.24
CA VAL A 64 -1.56 0.20 4.76
C VAL A 64 -2.43 0.75 3.63
N GLY A 65 -1.83 1.09 2.49
CA GLY A 65 -2.55 1.57 1.32
C GLY A 65 -3.57 0.56 0.78
N GLN A 66 -3.17 -0.70 0.61
CA GLN A 66 -4.06 -1.78 0.20
C GLN A 66 -5.23 -1.93 1.18
N GLN A 67 -4.96 -1.91 2.48
CA GLN A 67 -5.98 -2.03 3.53
C GLN A 67 -6.90 -0.81 3.61
N CYS A 68 -6.40 0.40 3.40
CA CYS A 68 -7.21 1.61 3.40
C CYS A 68 -8.06 1.70 2.12
N CYS A 69 -7.46 1.52 0.95
CA CYS A 69 -8.10 1.79 -0.34
C CYS A 69 -9.11 0.71 -0.76
N SER A 70 -9.00 -0.52 -0.21
CA SER A 70 -10.00 -1.58 -0.40
C SER A 70 -11.36 -1.25 0.24
N ARG A 71 -11.41 -0.29 1.16
CA ARG A 71 -12.64 0.17 1.82
C ARG A 71 -13.39 1.24 1.02
N ALA A 72 -12.88 1.65 -0.13
CA ALA A 72 -13.51 2.66 -0.98
C ALA A 72 -14.75 2.08 -1.68
N MET A 73 -15.89 2.77 -1.55
CA MET A 73 -17.15 2.40 -2.20
C MET A 73 -17.28 2.96 -3.62
N LYS A 74 -16.49 4.00 -3.94
CA LYS A 74 -16.51 4.72 -5.20
C LYS A 74 -15.16 4.63 -5.91
N PRO A 75 -15.15 4.50 -7.25
CA PRO A 75 -13.89 4.42 -8.02
C PRO A 75 -13.04 5.68 -7.86
N GLU A 76 -13.66 6.86 -7.73
CA GLU A 76 -12.97 8.14 -7.52
C GLU A 76 -12.17 8.13 -6.22
N CYS A 77 -12.79 7.69 -5.11
CA CYS A 77 -12.11 7.53 -3.83
C CYS A 77 -11.03 6.44 -3.88
N SER A 78 -11.30 5.30 -4.54
CA SER A 78 -10.32 4.22 -4.67
C SER A 78 -9.08 4.67 -5.42
N ASN A 79 -9.25 5.38 -6.54
CA ASN A 79 -8.16 5.87 -7.36
C ASN A 79 -7.34 6.93 -6.63
N ALA A 80 -8.01 7.92 -6.01
CA ALA A 80 -7.35 8.95 -5.22
C ALA A 80 -6.53 8.33 -4.07
N CYS A 81 -7.11 7.35 -3.37
CA CYS A 81 -6.42 6.64 -2.29
C CYS A 81 -5.19 5.88 -2.81
N LYS A 82 -5.33 5.13 -3.90
CA LYS A 82 -4.20 4.40 -4.51
C LYS A 82 -3.08 5.34 -4.95
N GLU A 83 -3.41 6.50 -5.50
CA GLU A 83 -2.43 7.52 -5.89
C GLU A 83 -1.64 8.04 -4.68
N LEU A 84 -2.30 8.25 -3.54
CA LEU A 84 -1.65 8.63 -2.29
C LEU A 84 -0.61 7.61 -1.82
N PHE A 85 -0.90 6.32 -1.98
CA PHE A 85 0.02 5.25 -1.58
C PHE A 85 0.99 4.82 -2.69
N ALA A 86 0.76 5.19 -3.95
CA ALA A 86 1.63 4.80 -5.07
C ALA A 86 3.05 5.37 -4.97
N SER A 87 3.21 6.52 -4.30
CA SER A 87 4.54 7.09 -4.06
C SER A 87 5.32 6.29 -3.01
N THR A 88 6.62 6.12 -3.26
CA THR A 88 7.59 5.57 -2.29
C THR A 88 7.99 6.60 -1.23
N THR A 89 7.62 7.87 -1.40
CA THR A 89 7.92 9.01 -0.51
C THR A 89 6.66 9.66 0.02
N GLU A 90 6.76 10.28 1.21
CA GLU A 90 5.63 10.84 1.97
C GLU A 90 4.64 11.65 1.09
N PRO A 91 3.32 11.42 1.19
CA PRO A 91 2.38 12.06 0.29
C PRO A 91 2.22 13.55 0.63
N SER A 92 2.17 14.38 -0.42
CA SER A 92 2.02 15.83 -0.28
C SER A 92 0.70 16.22 0.39
N VAL A 93 0.68 17.38 1.06
CA VAL A 93 -0.54 17.95 1.67
C VAL A 93 -1.68 18.08 0.67
N GLN A 94 -1.36 18.41 -0.59
CA GLN A 94 -2.34 18.52 -1.67
C GLN A 94 -3.01 17.18 -1.95
N LEU A 95 -2.22 16.10 -2.05
CA LEU A 95 -2.73 14.75 -2.31
C LEU A 95 -3.55 14.23 -1.12
N ARG A 96 -3.10 14.48 0.13
CA ARG A 96 -3.86 14.17 1.35
C ARG A 96 -5.23 14.87 1.38
N THR A 97 -5.27 16.14 0.96
CA THR A 97 -6.50 16.94 0.86
C THR A 97 -7.42 16.42 -0.24
N TYR A 98 -6.86 16.06 -1.40
CA TYR A 98 -7.60 15.49 -2.52
C TYR A 98 -8.31 14.19 -2.12
N VAL A 99 -7.61 13.26 -1.46
CA VAL A 99 -8.22 12.02 -0.95
C VAL A 99 -9.32 12.30 0.08
N THR A 100 -9.11 13.25 0.98
CA THR A 100 -10.12 13.64 1.96
C THR A 100 -11.40 14.14 1.27
N ASN A 101 -11.27 14.98 0.24
CA ASN A 101 -12.41 15.48 -0.52
C ASN A 101 -13.15 14.37 -1.28
N MET A 102 -12.41 13.47 -1.92
CA MET A 102 -13.01 12.38 -2.72
C MET A 102 -13.65 11.27 -1.86
N CYS A 103 -13.19 11.07 -0.64
CA CYS A 103 -13.63 9.95 0.21
C CYS A 103 -14.53 10.35 1.38
N SER A 104 -14.58 11.62 1.80
CA SER A 104 -15.23 12.03 3.06
C SER A 104 -16.73 11.72 3.14
N HIS A 105 -17.45 11.82 2.02
CA HIS A 105 -18.89 11.61 1.97
C HIS A 105 -19.26 10.13 1.85
N ASP A 106 -18.73 9.45 0.82
CA ASP A 106 -19.14 8.09 0.46
C ASP A 106 -18.25 6.99 1.06
N SER A 107 -17.09 7.33 1.60
CA SER A 107 -16.11 6.37 2.10
C SER A 107 -15.33 6.93 3.30
N PRO A 108 -16.02 7.39 4.37
CA PRO A 108 -15.36 8.03 5.52
C PRO A 108 -14.35 7.12 6.23
N ALA A 109 -14.51 5.79 6.11
CA ALA A 109 -13.56 4.81 6.59
C ALA A 109 -12.17 4.94 5.91
N VAL A 110 -12.13 5.27 4.62
CA VAL A 110 -10.89 5.51 3.86
C VAL A 110 -10.23 6.79 4.34
N SER A 111 -11.00 7.89 4.43
CA SER A 111 -10.49 9.18 4.90
C SER A 111 -9.88 9.07 6.30
N LYS A 112 -10.56 8.37 7.23
CA LYS A 112 -10.04 8.15 8.59
C LYS A 112 -8.77 7.29 8.60
N CYS A 113 -8.72 6.26 7.76
CA CYS A 113 -7.55 5.38 7.64
C CYS A 113 -6.31 6.16 7.17
N VAL A 114 -6.47 6.94 6.09
CA VAL A 114 -5.44 7.81 5.54
C VAL A 114 -5.00 8.86 6.56
N GLN A 115 -5.94 9.54 7.22
CA GLN A 115 -5.64 10.53 8.24
C GLN A 115 -4.78 9.95 9.37
N ASN A 116 -5.16 8.79 9.90
CA ASN A 116 -4.40 8.11 10.95
C ASN A 116 -2.96 7.80 10.51
N TYR A 117 -2.75 7.27 9.31
CA TYR A 117 -1.40 7.03 8.79
C TYR A 117 -0.59 8.34 8.73
N THR A 118 -1.18 9.37 8.12
CA THR A 118 -0.55 10.66 7.87
C THR A 118 -0.30 11.55 9.09
N LEU A 119 -0.95 11.28 10.22
CA LEU A 119 -0.73 11.96 11.51
C LEU A 119 0.46 11.38 12.26
N ILE A 120 0.80 10.11 11.98
CA ILE A 120 1.89 9.38 12.62
C ILE A 120 3.20 9.58 11.84
N THR A 121 3.12 9.86 10.53
CA THR A 121 4.24 10.29 9.68
C THR A 121 4.21 11.80 9.43
N PRO A 122 5.12 12.59 10.04
CA PRO A 122 5.24 14.02 9.72
C PRO A 122 5.46 14.20 8.22
N ALA A 123 4.70 15.10 7.60
CA ALA A 123 5.05 15.59 6.27
C ALA A 123 6.23 16.55 6.45
N GLU A 124 7.40 16.21 5.91
CA GLU A 124 8.54 17.13 5.78
C GLU A 124 8.36 18.07 4.58
#